data_AF-A0A0S9R9Z0-F1
#
_entry.id   AF-A0A0S9R9Z0-F1
#
_cell.length_a   1.000
_cell.length_b   1.000
_cell.length_c   1.000
_cell.angle_alpha   90.00
_cell.angle_beta   90.00
_cell.angle_gamma   90.00
#
_symmetry.space_group_name_H-M   'P 1'
#
loop_
_entity.id
_entity.type
_entity.pdbx_description
1 polymer ?
#
loop_
_entity_poly.entity_id
_entity_poly.type
_entity_poly.pdbx_seq_one_letter_code
_entity_poly.pdbx_strand_id
1 'polypeptide(L)'
;MSTCTQCGSRPGAHETVSGRLLCGDCYRRLAEFSGAGSAMVGGASPEQAVGTGLATGGWAGAADGETAALRRRRAKLAATEGFWRRLWVRVWG
;
A
#
# COMPACT_ATOMS: atom_id res chain seq x y z
N MET A 1 5.88 -12.31 13.29
CA MET A 1 5.08 -11.70 12.21
C MET A 1 3.66 -12.20 12.36
N SER A 2 2.71 -11.28 12.48
CA SER A 2 1.27 -11.58 12.56
C SER A 2 0.72 -11.84 11.15
N THR A 3 -0.18 -12.81 11.04
CA THR A 3 -0.83 -13.19 9.78
C THR A 3 -1.99 -12.26 9.45
N CYS A 4 -2.38 -12.23 8.18
CA CYS A 4 -3.55 -11.49 7.71
C CYS A 4 -4.80 -12.03 8.38
N THR A 5 -5.51 -11.15 9.08
CA THR A 5 -6.74 -11.44 9.82
C THR A 5 -7.87 -11.92 8.90
N GLN A 6 -7.80 -11.66 7.60
CA GLN A 6 -8.88 -11.94 6.65
C GLN A 6 -8.68 -13.22 5.84
N CYS A 7 -7.45 -13.50 5.40
CA CYS A 7 -7.16 -14.72 4.63
C CYS A 7 -6.34 -15.76 5.39
N GLY A 8 -5.79 -15.44 6.56
CA GLY A 8 -5.02 -16.33 7.44
C GLY A 8 -3.68 -16.84 6.90
N SER A 9 -3.44 -16.70 5.59
CA SER A 9 -2.38 -17.42 4.86
C SER A 9 -1.17 -16.56 4.52
N ARG A 10 -1.30 -15.23 4.56
CA ARG A 10 -0.25 -14.28 4.18
C ARG A 10 0.12 -13.37 5.34
N PRO A 11 1.36 -12.84 5.39
CA PRO A 11 1.74 -11.87 6.41
C PRO A 11 0.85 -10.62 6.36
N GLY A 12 0.42 -10.14 7.53
CA GLY A 12 -0.33 -8.91 7.69
C GLY A 12 0.63 -7.72 7.65
N ALA A 13 0.69 -7.04 6.51
CA ALA A 13 1.62 -5.92 6.26
C ALA A 13 0.98 -4.54 6.49
N HIS A 14 -0.36 -4.47 6.52
CA HIS A 14 -1.13 -3.24 6.68
C HIS A 14 -2.00 -3.33 7.92
N GLU A 15 -1.95 -2.32 8.77
CA GLU A 15 -2.86 -2.18 9.90
C GLU A 15 -3.99 -1.23 9.53
N THR A 16 -5.23 -1.69 9.68
CA THR A 16 -6.41 -0.84 9.46
C THR A 16 -6.70 -0.02 10.71
N VAL A 17 -7.57 1.00 10.60
CA VAL A 17 -8.02 1.83 11.73
C VAL A 17 -8.64 1.00 12.87
N SER A 18 -9.22 -0.16 12.54
CA SER A 18 -9.79 -1.11 13.52
C SER A 18 -8.76 -2.01 14.22
N GLY A 19 -7.45 -1.83 13.96
CA GLY A 19 -6.38 -2.70 14.46
C GLY A 19 -6.24 -4.03 13.73
N ARG A 20 -7.05 -4.30 12.70
CA ARG A 20 -6.93 -5.52 11.90
C ARG A 20 -5.71 -5.45 10.99
N LEU A 21 -4.93 -6.53 10.99
CA LEU A 21 -3.79 -6.70 10.10
C LEU A 21 -4.21 -7.39 8.81
N LEU A 22 -3.88 -6.81 7.66
CA LEU A 22 -4.23 -7.31 6.33
C LEU A 22 -2.99 -7.50 5.47
N CYS A 23 -3.01 -8.50 4.60
CA CYS A 23 -2.04 -8.61 3.51
C CYS A 23 -2.39 -7.62 2.39
N GLY A 24 -1.45 -7.35 1.48
CA GLY A 24 -1.63 -6.37 0.39
C GLY A 24 -2.90 -6.61 -0.43
N ASP A 25 -3.21 -7.86 -0.79
CA ASP A 25 -4.42 -8.17 -1.57
C ASP A 25 -5.72 -7.88 -0.81
N CYS A 26 -5.78 -8.23 0.47
CA CYS A 26 -6.95 -7.96 1.31
C CYS A 26 -7.09 -6.46 1.60
N TYR A 27 -5.98 -5.75 1.77
CA TYR A 27 -5.96 -4.31 1.94
C TYR A 27 -6.42 -3.59 0.66
N ARG A 28 -5.94 -4.03 -0.51
CA ARG A 28 -6.39 -3.52 -1.80
C ARG A 28 -7.90 -3.67 -2.00
N ARG A 29 -8.44 -4.87 -1.76
CA ARG A 29 -9.90 -5.10 -1.85
C ARG A 29 -10.67 -4.22 -0.87
N LEU A 30 -10.17 -4.05 0.35
CA LEU A 30 -10.78 -3.13 1.31
C LEU A 30 -10.81 -1.70 0.76
N ALA A 31 -9.72 -1.24 0.15
CA ALA A 31 -9.62 0.07 -0.49
C ALA A 31 -10.56 0.21 -1.69
N GLU A 32 -10.75 -0.85 -2.49
CA GLU A 32 -11.72 -0.87 -3.59
C GLU A 32 -13.15 -0.67 -3.08
N PHE A 33 -13.55 -1.44 -2.07
CA PHE A 33 -14.90 -1.32 -1.49
C PHE A 33 -15.11 0.01 -0.77
N SER A 34 -14.10 0.53 -0.07
CA SER A 34 -14.22 1.81 0.60
C SER A 34 -14.32 2.97 -0.39
N GLY A 35 -13.54 2.94 -1.48
CA GLY A 35 -13.61 3.92 -2.56
C GLY A 35 -14.94 3.88 -3.32
N ALA A 36 -15.46 2.70 -3.61
CA ALA A 36 -16.78 2.57 -4.22
C ALA A 36 -17.89 3.04 -3.27
N GLY A 37 -17.81 2.65 -1.98
CA GLY A 37 -18.77 3.05 -0.96
C GLY A 37 -18.80 4.58 -0.75
N SER A 38 -17.63 5.23 -0.67
CA SER A 38 -17.55 6.68 -0.51
C SER A 38 -18.09 7.43 -1.73
N ALA A 39 -17.85 6.92 -2.94
CA ALA A 39 -18.44 7.47 -4.16
C ALA A 39 -19.97 7.40 -4.15
N MET A 40 -20.55 6.26 -3.76
CA MET A 40 -22.01 6.11 -3.65
C MET A 40 -22.61 7.06 -2.61
N VAL A 41 -21.96 7.21 -1.45
CA VAL A 41 -22.38 8.18 -0.42
C VAL A 41 -22.32 9.62 -0.96
N GLY A 42 -21.37 9.91 -1.85
CA GLY A 42 -21.26 11.18 -2.56
C GLY A 42 -22.27 11.38 -3.70
N GLY A 43 -23.17 10.42 -3.94
CA GLY A 43 -24.20 10.50 -4.98
C GLY A 43 -23.76 10.03 -6.37
N ALA A 44 -22.64 9.34 -6.49
CA ALA A 44 -22.17 8.77 -7.76
C ALA A 44 -23.10 7.65 -8.26
N SER A 45 -23.19 7.48 -9.58
CA SER A 45 -23.89 6.33 -10.17
C SER A 45 -23.18 5.01 -9.82
N PRO A 46 -23.86 3.85 -9.91
CA PRO A 46 -23.23 2.56 -9.70
C PRO A 46 -21.99 2.34 -10.57
N GLU A 47 -22.01 2.74 -11.85
CA GLU A 47 -20.84 2.58 -12.72
C GLU A 47 -19.66 3.46 -12.26
N GLN A 48 -19.95 4.70 -11.86
CA GLN A 48 -18.94 5.62 -11.36
C GLN A 48 -18.32 5.10 -10.06
N ALA A 49 -19.14 4.58 -9.14
CA ALA A 49 -18.66 4.01 -7.89
C ALA A 49 -17.73 2.80 -8.12
N VAL A 50 -18.07 1.91 -9.05
CA VAL A 50 -17.18 0.81 -9.45
C VAL A 50 -15.85 1.34 -9.99
N GLY A 51 -15.91 2.36 -10.85
CA GLY A 51 -14.72 3.03 -11.38
C GLY A 51 -13.84 3.62 -10.27
N THR A 52 -14.43 4.34 -9.31
CA THR A 52 -13.73 4.90 -8.15
C THR A 52 -13.12 3.79 -7.28
N GLY A 53 -13.83 2.69 -7.06
CA GLY A 53 -13.31 1.54 -6.33
C GLY A 53 -12.06 0.97 -6.99
N LEU A 54 -12.11 0.66 -8.29
CA LEU A 54 -10.96 0.16 -9.05
C LEU A 54 -9.76 1.12 -9.01
N ALA A 55 -10.01 2.42 -9.17
CA ALA A 55 -8.97 3.45 -9.09
C ALA A 55 -8.32 3.48 -7.69
N THR A 56 -9.13 3.40 -6.63
CA THR A 56 -8.66 3.43 -5.23
C THR A 56 -7.84 2.17 -4.91
N GLY A 57 -8.28 1.00 -5.37
CA GLY A 57 -7.50 -0.24 -5.27
C GLY A 57 -6.16 -0.17 -6.01
N GLY A 58 -6.17 0.33 -7.25
CA GLY A 58 -4.95 0.55 -8.02
C GLY A 58 -3.97 1.49 -7.31
N TRP A 59 -4.48 2.59 -6.74
CA TRP A 59 -3.66 3.55 -6.00
C TRP A 59 -3.07 2.94 -4.72
N ALA A 60 -3.86 2.17 -3.96
CA ALA A 60 -3.36 1.47 -2.78
C ALA A 60 -2.20 0.52 -3.13
N GLY A 61 -2.31 -0.22 -4.23
CA GLY A 61 -1.22 -1.08 -4.71
C GLY A 61 0.03 -0.30 -5.16
N ALA A 62 -0.15 0.86 -5.81
CA ALA A 62 0.97 1.71 -6.23
C ALA A 62 1.71 2.32 -5.03
N ALA A 63 0.98 2.83 -4.03
CA ALA A 63 1.53 3.39 -2.80
C ALA A 63 2.35 2.33 -2.00
N ASP A 64 1.90 1.08 -2.02
CA ASP A 64 2.65 -0.04 -1.42
C ASP A 64 3.97 -0.29 -2.15
N GLY A 65 3.97 -0.17 -3.48
CA GLY A 65 5.18 -0.24 -4.31
C GLY A 65 6.18 0.86 -3.97
N GLU A 66 5.72 2.10 -3.83
CA GLU A 66 6.57 3.24 -3.48
C GLU A 66 7.16 3.12 -2.08
N THR A 67 6.35 2.74 -1.09
CA THR A 67 6.85 2.52 0.28
C THR A 67 7.81 1.34 0.36
N ALA A 68 7.64 0.30 -0.46
CA ALA A 68 8.62 -0.79 -0.57
C ALA A 68 9.93 -0.30 -1.19
N ALA A 69 9.88 0.52 -2.25
CA ALA A 69 11.07 1.12 -2.88
C ALA A 69 11.82 2.03 -1.91
N LEU A 70 11.12 2.88 -1.17
CA LEU A 70 11.71 3.74 -0.12
C LEU A 70 12.38 2.92 0.99
N ARG A 71 11.75 1.82 1.44
CA ARG A 71 12.35 0.92 2.43
C ARG A 71 13.63 0.27 1.91
N ARG A 72 13.64 -0.21 0.66
CA ARG A 72 14.83 -0.77 0.01
C ARG A 72 15.95 0.26 -0.11
N ARG A 73 15.62 1.49 -0.50
CA ARG A 73 16.57 2.61 -0.59
C ARG A 73 17.20 2.93 0.76
N ARG A 74 16.40 3.00 1.83
CA ARG A 74 16.89 3.21 3.20
C ARG A 74 17.81 2.08 3.65
N ALA A 75 17.43 0.82 3.40
CA ALA A 75 18.27 -0.32 3.71
C ALA A 75 19.61 -0.27 2.95
N LYS A 76 19.58 0.10 1.67
CA LYS A 76 20.79 0.28 0.85
C LYS A 76 21.68 1.38 1.40
N LEU A 77 21.12 2.52 1.80
CA LEU A 77 21.88 3.62 2.42
C LEU A 77 22.51 3.20 3.75
N ALA A 78 21.79 2.44 4.59
CA ALA A 78 22.31 1.95 5.86
C ALA A 78 23.45 0.93 5.68
N ALA A 79 23.34 0.06 4.66
CA ALA A 79 24.36 -0.93 4.33
C ALA A 79 25.56 -0.38 3.56
N THR A 80 25.48 0.86 3.03
CA THR A 80 26.58 1.44 2.25
C THR A 80 27.58 2.13 3.17
N GLU A 81 28.85 1.75 3.09
CA GLU A 81 29.95 2.43 3.77
C GLU A 81 30.66 3.44 2.86
N GLY A 82 31.16 4.52 3.45
CA GLY A 82 31.83 5.62 2.74
C GLY A 82 30.89 6.75 2.30
N PHE A 83 31.31 7.99 2.54
CA PHE A 83 30.55 9.21 2.27
C PHE A 83 30.10 9.32 0.81
N TRP A 84 31.03 9.16 -0.14
CA TRP A 84 30.75 9.31 -1.57
C TRP A 84 29.78 8.25 -2.12
N ARG A 85 29.90 6.99 -1.66
CA ARG A 85 28.97 5.92 -2.06
C ARG A 85 27.57 6.16 -1.49
N ARG A 86 27.45 6.63 -0.24
CA ARG A 86 26.16 7.03 0.34
C ARG A 86 25.53 8.21 -0.41
N LEU A 87 26.32 9.21 -0.76
CA LEU A 87 25.84 10.36 -1.53
C LEU A 87 25.30 9.92 -2.90
N TRP A 88 26.02 9.03 -3.59
CA TRP A 88 25.59 8.50 -4.89
C TRP A 88 24.26 7.74 -4.80
N VAL A 89 24.11 6.86 -3.80
CA VAL A 89 22.83 6.16 -3.54
C VAL A 89 21.70 7.13 -3.19
N ARG A 90 21.99 8.27 -2.54
CA ARG A 90 21.00 9.29 -2.19
C ARG A 90 20.58 10.18 -3.36
N VAL A 91 21.40 10.29 -4.40
CA VAL A 91 21.08 11.11 -5.59
C VAL A 91 20.46 10.25 -6.70
N TRP A 92 20.95 9.03 -6.91
CA TRP A 92 20.61 8.21 -8.08
C TRP A 92 19.90 6.89 -7.78
N GLY A 93 20.02 6.35 -6.55
CA GLY A 93 19.32 5.15 -6.10
C GLY A 93 18.02 5.47 -5.40
#